data_AF-A0A956AHZ0-F1
#
_entry.id   AF-A0A956AHZ0-F1
#
_cell.length_a   1.000
_cell.length_b   1.000
_cell.length_c   1.000
_cell.angle_alpha   90.00
_cell.angle_beta   90.00
_cell.angle_gamma   90.00
#
_symmetry.space_group_name_H-M   'P 1'
#
loop_
_entity.id
_entity.type
_entity.pdbx_description
1 polymer ?
#
loop_
_entity_poly.entity_id
_entity_poly.type
_entity_poly.pdbx_seq_one_letter_code
_entity_poly.pdbx_strand_id
1 'polypeptide(L)'
;STELLRRVKHFLDERRLLTSKVHVVKPRYAEISITVEIIRTNSGSSEQTRRAVEERLRRFLNPLVGGRGGEGWAFGRDVLKLDLYHVIEDVEGVDVVHRITLFDEDARREVEKVKVAPDELIHLVDVNVVEKPREQFR
;
A
#
# COMPACT_ATOMS: atom_id res chain seq x y z
N SER A 1 11.73 13.18 12.72
CA SER A 1 12.86 13.85 13.39
C SER A 1 12.97 15.30 12.91
N THR A 2 13.09 16.26 13.82
CA THR A 2 13.27 17.70 13.49
C THR A 2 14.62 17.97 12.81
N GLU A 3 15.63 17.16 13.12
CA GLU A 3 16.96 17.25 12.52
C GLU A 3 16.94 16.89 11.03
N LEU A 4 16.21 15.83 10.65
CA LEU A 4 16.05 15.43 9.24
C LEU A 4 15.41 16.54 8.41
N LEU A 5 14.34 17.16 8.91
CA LEU A 5 13.67 18.28 8.23
C LEU A 5 14.63 19.47 8.05
N ARG A 6 15.46 19.77 9.05
CA ARG A 6 16.50 20.81 8.95
C ARG A 6 17.53 20.48 7.87
N ARG A 7 18.00 19.23 7.83
CA ARG A 7 19.01 18.77 6.85
C ARG A 7 18.47 18.80 5.42
N VAL A 8 17.23 18.32 5.22
CA VAL A 8 16.54 18.39 3.92
C VAL A 8 16.31 19.84 3.51
N LYS A 9 15.83 20.69 4.42
CA LYS A 9 15.63 22.12 4.14
C LYS A 9 16.93 22.78 3.70
N HIS A 10 18.03 22.56 4.42
CA HIS A 10 19.33 23.14 4.08
C HIS A 10 19.83 22.68 2.71
N PHE A 11 19.76 21.38 2.43
CA PHE A 11 20.15 20.80 1.14
C PHE A 11 19.38 21.42 -0.05
N LEU A 12 18.07 21.66 0.13
CA LEU A 12 17.22 22.27 -0.90
C LEU A 12 17.40 23.79 -0.99
N ASP A 13 17.64 24.47 0.13
CA ASP A 13 17.80 25.93 0.18
C ASP A 13 19.07 26.39 -0.56
N GLU A 14 20.15 25.61 -0.52
CA GLU A 14 21.36 25.84 -1.32
C GLU A 14 21.12 25.81 -2.85
N ARG A 15 20.06 25.13 -3.30
CA ARG A 15 19.77 24.85 -4.71
C ARG A 15 18.53 25.58 -5.23
N ARG A 16 17.94 26.46 -4.42
CA ARG A 16 16.72 27.21 -4.80
C ARG A 16 17.05 28.41 -5.69
N LEU A 17 16.09 28.79 -6.54
CA LEU A 17 16.15 30.07 -7.25
C LEU A 17 16.04 31.22 -6.26
N LEU A 18 16.72 32.34 -6.54
CA LEU A 18 16.83 33.51 -5.64
C LEU A 18 15.47 33.98 -5.08
N THR A 19 14.42 33.91 -5.88
CA THR A 19 13.06 34.37 -5.52
C THR A 19 12.12 33.29 -4.97
N SER A 20 12.52 32.01 -4.95
CA SER A 20 11.66 30.89 -4.50
C SER A 20 11.85 30.60 -3.02
N LYS A 21 10.80 30.37 -2.24
CA LYS A 21 10.92 29.90 -0.83
C LYS A 21 10.74 28.38 -0.77
N VAL A 22 11.64 27.67 -0.11
CA VAL A 22 11.51 26.22 0.14
C VAL A 22 10.82 25.99 1.48
N HIS A 23 9.74 25.21 1.47
CA HIS A 23 9.00 24.80 2.67
C HIS A 23 9.02 23.28 2.77
N VAL A 24 9.64 22.76 3.83
CA VAL A 24 9.73 21.33 4.10
C VAL A 24 8.81 21.00 5.25
N VAL A 25 7.80 20.17 4.98
CA VAL A 25 6.81 19.70 5.96
C VAL A 25 6.90 18.18 6.09
N LYS A 26 6.30 17.63 7.15
CA LYS A 26 6.15 16.18 7.25
C LYS A 26 5.07 15.70 6.27
N PRO A 27 5.20 14.50 5.67
CA PRO A 27 4.13 13.93 4.88
C PRO A 27 2.91 13.65 5.78
N ARG A 28 1.73 13.83 5.22
CA ARG A 28 0.50 13.29 5.81
C ARG A 28 0.33 11.84 5.33
N TYR A 29 -0.38 11.04 6.09
CA TYR A 29 -0.63 9.64 5.76
C TYR A 29 -2.13 9.40 5.68
N ALA A 30 -2.56 8.74 4.62
CA ALA A 30 -3.87 8.12 4.52
C ALA A 30 -3.74 6.70 5.07
N GLU A 31 -4.40 6.44 6.20
CA GLU A 31 -4.33 5.16 6.90
C GLU A 31 -5.33 4.17 6.31
N ILE A 32 -4.83 3.00 5.90
CA ILE A 32 -5.66 1.98 5.26
C ILE A 32 -5.42 0.61 5.86
N SER A 33 -6.48 -0.18 5.91
CA SER A 33 -6.43 -1.60 6.22
C SER A 33 -7.01 -2.41 5.08
N ILE A 34 -6.41 -3.57 4.81
CA ILE A 34 -6.78 -4.42 3.68
C ILE A 34 -7.19 -5.78 4.21
N THR A 35 -8.38 -6.25 3.82
CA THR A 35 -8.78 -7.64 4.01
C THR A 35 -8.82 -8.33 2.66
N VAL A 36 -8.14 -9.47 2.55
CA VAL A 36 -8.04 -10.27 1.34
C VAL A 36 -8.60 -11.65 1.61
N GLU A 37 -9.55 -12.08 0.78
CA GLU A 37 -10.03 -13.46 0.74
C GLU A 37 -9.42 -14.17 -0.46
N ILE A 38 -8.65 -15.23 -0.19
CA ILE A 38 -7.96 -16.01 -1.23
C ILE A 38 -8.39 -17.48 -1.20
N ILE A 39 -8.34 -18.10 -2.37
CA ILE A 39 -8.34 -19.55 -2.54
C ILE A 39 -6.89 -19.94 -2.82
N ARG A 40 -6.36 -20.85 -2.01
CA ARG A 40 -4.98 -21.32 -2.09
C ARG A 40 -4.88 -22.52 -3.04
N THR A 41 -3.72 -22.67 -3.70
CA THR A 41 -3.41 -23.91 -4.43
C THR A 41 -3.21 -25.08 -3.47
N ASN A 42 -3.35 -26.31 -3.94
CA ASN A 42 -3.15 -27.51 -3.11
C ASN A 42 -1.68 -27.72 -2.68
N SER A 43 -0.73 -27.03 -3.31
CA SER A 43 0.71 -27.12 -3.04
C SER A 43 1.18 -25.86 -2.31
N GLY A 44 1.40 -25.96 -1.00
CA GLY A 44 1.94 -24.85 -0.20
C GLY A 44 1.51 -24.91 1.27
N SER A 45 2.19 -24.13 2.11
CA SER A 45 1.79 -23.90 3.50
C SER A 45 0.90 -22.66 3.57
N SER A 46 -0.27 -22.79 4.23
CA SER A 46 -1.21 -21.69 4.48
C SER A 46 -0.51 -20.45 5.08
N GLU A 47 0.27 -20.65 6.13
CA GLU A 47 1.02 -19.57 6.78
C GLU A 47 2.03 -18.89 5.86
N GLN A 48 2.68 -19.65 4.97
CA GLN A 48 3.64 -19.09 4.02
C GLN A 48 2.93 -18.23 2.97
N THR A 49 1.82 -18.71 2.39
CA THR A 49 1.05 -17.93 1.42
C THR A 49 0.49 -16.65 2.06
N ARG A 50 -0.06 -16.73 3.28
CA ARG A 50 -0.55 -15.56 4.01
C ARG A 50 0.54 -14.51 4.20
N ARG A 51 1.72 -14.92 4.68
CA ARG A 51 2.86 -14.01 4.86
C ARG A 51 3.34 -13.42 3.54
N ALA A 52 3.43 -14.24 2.49
CA ALA A 52 3.84 -13.78 1.17
C ALA A 52 2.88 -12.71 0.61
N VAL A 53 1.57 -12.89 0.77
CA VAL A 53 0.55 -11.90 0.39
C VAL A 53 0.71 -10.61 1.19
N GLU A 54 0.87 -10.70 2.51
CA GLU A 54 1.08 -9.54 3.37
C GLU A 54 2.34 -8.76 2.98
N GLU A 55 3.47 -9.45 2.83
CA GLU A 55 4.74 -8.84 2.44
C GLU A 55 4.65 -8.19 1.05
N ARG A 56 3.98 -8.86 0.10
CA ARG A 56 3.80 -8.34 -1.25
C ARG A 56 2.98 -7.05 -1.25
N LEU A 57 1.90 -6.99 -0.48
CA LEU A 57 1.07 -5.80 -0.32
C LEU A 57 1.82 -4.65 0.38
N ARG A 58 2.49 -4.94 1.50
CA ARG A 58 3.33 -3.97 2.23
C ARG A 58 4.42 -3.40 1.33
N ARG A 59 5.05 -4.24 0.52
CA ARG A 59 6.09 -3.81 -0.43
C ARG A 59 5.49 -2.97 -1.56
N PHE A 60 4.38 -3.39 -2.14
CA PHE A 60 3.75 -2.67 -3.26
C PHE A 60 3.27 -1.27 -2.88
N LEU A 61 2.71 -1.11 -1.68
CA LEU A 61 2.24 0.19 -1.18
C LEU A 61 3.34 1.00 -0.47
N ASN A 62 4.59 0.54 -0.53
CA ASN A 62 5.70 1.23 0.13
C ASN A 62 6.06 2.53 -0.61
N PRO A 63 6.18 3.67 0.08
CA PRO A 63 6.49 4.96 -0.55
C PRO A 63 7.92 5.06 -1.13
N LEU A 64 8.83 4.15 -0.79
CA LEU A 64 10.24 4.18 -1.21
C LEU A 64 10.60 3.09 -2.22
N VAL A 65 10.00 1.90 -2.09
CA VAL A 65 10.36 0.71 -2.92
C VAL A 65 9.17 0.06 -3.61
N GLY A 66 7.98 0.62 -3.41
CA GLY A 66 6.73 0.13 -3.97
C GLY A 66 6.42 0.69 -5.36
N GLY A 67 5.13 0.70 -5.69
CA GLY A 67 4.63 1.08 -7.01
C GLY A 67 4.94 0.03 -8.09
N ARG A 68 4.39 0.23 -9.29
CA ARG A 68 4.57 -0.70 -10.42
C ARG A 68 6.02 -0.76 -10.93
N GLY A 69 6.76 0.35 -10.83
CA GLY A 69 8.15 0.45 -11.26
C GLY A 69 9.18 0.17 -10.15
N GLY A 70 8.76 -0.05 -8.90
CA GLY A 70 9.68 -0.18 -7.77
C GLY A 70 10.34 1.12 -7.30
N GLU A 71 9.90 2.27 -7.82
CA GLU A 71 10.43 3.60 -7.50
C GLU A 71 9.75 4.25 -6.29
N GLY A 72 8.85 3.52 -5.62
CA GLY A 72 8.04 4.02 -4.51
C GLY A 72 6.60 4.37 -4.92
N TRP A 73 5.71 4.33 -3.94
CA TRP A 73 4.36 4.85 -4.08
C TRP A 73 4.36 6.37 -4.04
N ALA A 74 3.94 7.00 -5.13
CA ALA A 74 3.92 8.46 -5.25
C ALA A 74 2.86 9.12 -4.36
N PHE A 75 3.16 10.35 -3.93
CA PHE A 75 2.20 11.22 -3.25
C PHE A 75 0.95 11.46 -4.10
N GLY A 76 -0.21 11.52 -3.44
CA GLY A 76 -1.51 11.77 -4.10
C GLY A 76 -1.97 10.69 -5.07
N ARG A 77 -1.28 9.54 -5.14
CA ARG A 77 -1.69 8.43 -5.98
C ARG A 77 -2.74 7.59 -5.26
N ASP A 78 -3.96 7.62 -5.79
CA ASP A 78 -5.07 6.77 -5.35
C ASP A 78 -4.72 5.27 -5.40
N VAL A 79 -5.19 4.51 -4.41
CA VAL A 79 -5.12 3.04 -4.40
C VAL A 79 -6.42 2.48 -4.95
N LEU A 80 -6.31 1.67 -6.00
CA LEU A 80 -7.43 0.98 -6.64
C LEU A 80 -7.44 -0.49 -6.24
N LYS A 81 -8.62 -1.06 -5.94
CA LYS A 81 -8.76 -2.50 -5.69
C LYS A 81 -8.15 -3.35 -6.83
N LEU A 82 -8.32 -2.94 -8.09
CA LEU A 82 -7.79 -3.66 -9.26
C LEU A 82 -6.25 -3.80 -9.24
N ASP A 83 -5.52 -2.77 -8.80
CA ASP A 83 -4.06 -2.85 -8.68
C ASP A 83 -3.66 -3.92 -7.66
N LEU A 84 -4.45 -4.09 -6.60
CA LEU A 84 -4.20 -5.08 -5.56
C LEU A 84 -4.52 -6.50 -6.01
N TYR A 85 -5.58 -6.68 -6.82
CA TYR A 85 -5.86 -7.99 -7.43
C TYR A 85 -4.64 -8.52 -8.19
N HIS A 86 -4.11 -7.74 -9.12
CA HIS A 86 -2.94 -8.14 -9.91
C HIS A 86 -1.71 -8.46 -9.04
N VAL A 87 -1.48 -7.66 -7.99
CA VAL A 87 -0.32 -7.84 -7.11
C VAL A 87 -0.41 -9.11 -6.26
N ILE A 88 -1.62 -9.50 -5.86
CA ILE A 88 -1.86 -10.69 -5.03
C ILE A 88 -1.93 -11.95 -5.90
N GLU A 89 -2.51 -11.87 -7.10
CA GLU A 89 -2.54 -12.99 -8.06
C GLU A 89 -1.14 -13.46 -8.46
N ASP A 90 -0.15 -12.56 -8.48
CA ASP A 90 1.25 -12.89 -8.75
C ASP A 90 1.95 -13.64 -7.59
N VAL A 91 1.30 -13.83 -6.44
CA VAL A 91 1.91 -14.47 -5.27
C VAL A 91 1.83 -16.00 -5.39
N GLU A 92 2.97 -16.66 -5.24
CA GLU A 92 3.05 -18.12 -5.24
C GLU A 92 2.15 -18.74 -4.15
N GLY A 93 1.32 -19.70 -4.57
CA GLY A 93 0.37 -20.38 -3.68
C GLY A 93 -1.03 -19.75 -3.68
N VAL A 94 -1.24 -18.57 -4.27
CA VAL A 94 -2.58 -18.04 -4.54
C VAL A 94 -3.11 -18.65 -5.84
N ASP A 95 -4.29 -19.28 -5.79
CA ASP A 95 -4.99 -19.79 -6.99
C ASP A 95 -5.93 -18.71 -7.52
N VAL A 96 -6.78 -18.17 -6.64
CA VAL A 96 -7.77 -17.14 -6.98
C VAL A 96 -7.91 -16.15 -5.84
N VAL A 97 -7.98 -14.86 -6.15
CA VAL A 97 -8.40 -13.83 -5.20
C VAL A 97 -9.92 -13.69 -5.27
N HIS A 98 -10.62 -14.07 -4.20
CA HIS A 98 -12.09 -14.05 -4.16
C HIS A 98 -12.64 -12.65 -3.94
N ARG A 99 -12.06 -11.92 -2.97
CA ARG A 99 -12.52 -10.58 -2.59
C ARG A 99 -11.39 -9.79 -1.95
N ILE A 100 -11.33 -8.50 -2.28
CA ILE A 100 -10.51 -7.51 -1.59
C ILE A 100 -11.43 -6.43 -1.03
N THR A 101 -11.31 -6.20 0.27
CA THR A 101 -11.98 -5.11 0.98
C THR A 101 -10.93 -4.10 1.44
N LEU A 102 -11.13 -2.84 1.07
CA LEU A 102 -10.31 -1.71 1.50
C LEU A 102 -11.06 -0.95 2.57
N PHE A 103 -10.44 -0.76 3.72
CA PHE A 103 -10.96 0.05 4.80
C PHE A 103 -10.13 1.32 4.93
N ASP A 104 -10.79 2.47 4.84
CA ASP A 104 -10.22 3.78 5.09
C ASP A 104 -10.34 4.05 6.60
N GLU A 105 -9.22 4.04 7.31
CA GLU A 105 -9.17 4.20 8.78
C GLU A 105 -9.53 5.63 9.20
N ASP A 106 -9.19 6.62 8.37
CA ASP A 106 -9.50 8.03 8.61
C ASP A 106 -11.01 8.29 8.52
N ALA A 107 -11.65 7.72 7.49
CA ALA A 107 -13.09 7.84 7.28
C ALA A 107 -13.92 6.73 7.97
N ARG A 108 -13.25 5.73 8.56
CA ARG A 108 -13.82 4.55 9.23
C ARG A 108 -14.88 3.82 8.42
N ARG A 109 -14.61 3.56 7.13
CA ARG A 109 -15.56 2.93 6.22
C ARG A 109 -14.86 2.10 5.14
N GLU A 110 -15.59 1.13 4.59
CA GLU A 110 -15.16 0.44 3.38
C GLU A 110 -15.24 1.37 2.15
N VAL A 111 -14.24 1.25 1.28
CA VAL A 111 -14.13 2.03 0.05
C VAL A 111 -13.76 1.14 -1.14
N GLU A 112 -14.20 1.52 -2.34
CA GLU A 112 -13.74 0.89 -3.58
C GLU A 112 -12.37 1.42 -4.03
N LYS A 113 -12.05 2.65 -3.62
CA LYS A 113 -10.76 3.29 -3.84
C LYS A 113 -10.43 4.19 -2.67
N VAL A 114 -9.17 4.20 -2.28
CA VAL A 114 -8.66 5.15 -1.29
C VAL A 114 -8.21 6.37 -2.06
N LYS A 115 -8.88 7.50 -1.80
CA LYS A 115 -8.47 8.79 -2.37
C LYS A 115 -7.33 9.34 -1.53
N VAL A 116 -6.24 9.72 -2.19
CA VAL A 116 -5.05 10.25 -1.51
C VAL A 116 -4.88 11.72 -1.87
N ALA A 117 -4.78 12.60 -0.87
CA ALA A 117 -4.54 14.02 -1.15
C ALA A 117 -3.13 14.22 -1.77
N PRO A 118 -2.90 15.31 -2.53
CA PRO A 118 -1.61 15.55 -3.19
C PRO A 118 -0.38 15.56 -2.26
N ASP A 119 -0.56 15.84 -0.97
CA ASP A 119 0.47 15.87 0.07
C ASP A 119 0.44 14.65 1.00
N GLU A 120 -0.37 13.64 0.67
CA GLU A 120 -0.53 12.39 1.43
C GLU A 120 0.21 11.21 0.80
N LEU A 121 0.71 10.33 1.66
CA LEU A 121 1.20 9.00 1.33
C LEU A 121 0.27 7.94 1.89
N ILE A 122 0.30 6.75 1.31
CA ILE A 122 -0.39 5.60 1.88
C ILE A 122 0.39 5.04 3.06
N HIS A 123 -0.32 4.75 4.14
CA HIS A 123 0.19 3.96 5.26
C HIS A 123 -0.71 2.74 5.47
N LEU A 124 -0.15 1.56 5.21
CA LEU A 124 -0.84 0.29 5.40
C LEU A 124 -0.75 -0.13 6.88
N VAL A 125 -1.85 0.06 7.60
CA VAL A 125 -1.97 -0.21 9.04
C VAL A 125 -2.06 -1.70 9.30
N ASP A 126 -3.03 -2.36 8.66
CA ASP A 126 -3.29 -3.79 8.86
C ASP A 126 -3.53 -4.54 7.53
N VAL A 127 -3.16 -5.81 7.53
CA VAL A 127 -3.44 -6.75 6.43
C VAL A 127 -3.98 -8.04 7.01
N ASN A 128 -5.27 -8.29 6.78
CA ASN A 128 -5.91 -9.53 7.15
C ASN A 128 -6.08 -10.42 5.92
N VAL A 129 -5.54 -11.64 5.96
CA VAL A 129 -5.68 -12.62 4.88
C VAL A 129 -6.51 -13.79 5.38
N VAL A 130 -7.61 -14.06 4.69
CA VAL A 130 -8.56 -15.12 5.01
C VAL A 130 -8.57 -16.14 3.88
N GLU A 131 -8.31 -17.40 4.21
CA GLU A 131 -8.39 -18.49 3.24
C GLU A 131 -9.81 -19.04 3.14
N LYS A 132 -10.30 -19.23 1.92
CA LYS A 132 -11.57 -19.87 1.62
C LYS A 132 -11.34 -21.26 0.99
N PRO A 133 -12.05 -22.31 1.46
CA PRO A 133 -11.99 -23.62 0.82
C PRO A 133 -12.63 -23.56 -0.56
N ARG A 134 -12.07 -24.31 -1.51
CA ARG A 134 -12.55 -24.40 -2.89
C ARG A 134 -13.98 -24.97 -3.01
N GLU A 135 -14.45 -25.71 -2.00
CA GLU A 135 -15.72 -26.45 -2.03
C GLU A 135 -16.99 -25.60 -1.90
N GLN A 136 -16.91 -24.29 -1.61
CA GLN A 136 -18.10 -23.44 -1.47
C GLN A 136 -18.69 -22.93 -2.80
N PHE A 137 -18.16 -23.34 -3.95
CA PHE A 137 -18.56 -22.79 -5.24
C PHE A 137 -18.67 -23.87 -6.32
N ARG A 138 -19.80 -24.58 -6.31
CA ARG A 138 -20.31 -25.30 -7.48
C ARG A 138 -21.80 -25.03 -7.65
#